data_AF-A0A5B8A4Q7-F1
#
_entry.id   AF-A0A5B8A4Q7-F1
#
_cell.length_a   1.000
_cell.length_b   1.000
_cell.length_c   1.000
_cell.angle_alpha   90.00
_cell.angle_beta   90.00
_cell.angle_gamma   90.00
#
_symmetry.space_group_name_H-M   'P 1'
#
loop_
_entity.id
_entity.type
_entity.pdbx_description
1 polymer ?
#
loop_
_entity_poly.entity_id
_entity_poly.type
_entity_poly.pdbx_seq_one_letter_code
_entity_poly.pdbx_strand_id
1 'polypeptide(L)'
;MSQSKQFSQASDASNTSSRSASHAPETGGSLADQATNWLSKSSMSGLLGGLNKLSTTQKVVGGALVALGVGYLLRSGGSASAGSRSVAAPEGSTKESVDTLHELLHFVNDRIEGYERAVKESQDPERQGYYKQLVSQSQQFANELNAHLRQQGEDRETSTTVKGKLYRGWMDTKAALTGSDEKSILGSNIYGEEWALKAYEDALADQSLTGALRLEVERQYTQSQKAYKKLQKMQDQQ
;
A
#
# COMPACT_ATOMS: atom_id res chain seq x y z
N MET A 1 48.42 -42.88 -48.17
CA MET A 1 48.95 -43.26 -46.84
C MET A 1 47.78 -43.16 -45.87
N SER A 2 47.28 -44.24 -45.27
CA SER A 2 47.80 -44.90 -44.03
C SER A 2 47.96 -43.91 -42.86
N GLN A 3 47.49 -44.18 -41.63
CA GLN A 3 46.74 -45.36 -41.14
C GLN A 3 45.97 -45.04 -39.84
N SER A 4 44.84 -45.72 -39.73
CA SER A 4 44.02 -46.10 -38.57
C SER A 4 44.70 -46.40 -37.22
N LYS A 5 43.96 -46.17 -36.12
CA LYS A 5 43.54 -47.11 -35.03
C LYS A 5 42.73 -46.31 -33.99
N GLN A 6 41.46 -46.53 -33.62
CA GLN A 6 40.58 -47.71 -33.48
C GLN A 6 40.70 -48.45 -32.12
N PHE A 7 39.56 -48.96 -31.62
CA PHE A 7 39.32 -49.75 -30.38
C PHE A 7 39.30 -48.97 -29.05
N SER A 8 38.52 -49.28 -28.00
CA SER A 8 37.33 -50.15 -27.74
C SER A 8 37.09 -50.11 -26.19
N GLN A 9 36.02 -50.59 -25.53
CA GLN A 9 34.75 -51.25 -25.89
C GLN A 9 33.72 -51.04 -24.73
N ALA A 10 32.54 -51.64 -24.87
CA ALA A 10 31.50 -51.95 -23.87
C ALA A 10 32.02 -52.48 -22.49
N SER A 11 31.27 -52.70 -21.41
CA SER A 11 29.82 -52.96 -21.18
C SER A 11 29.45 -52.66 -19.69
N ASP A 12 28.31 -52.99 -19.03
CA ASP A 12 27.05 -53.69 -19.36
C ASP A 12 25.92 -53.39 -18.32
N ALA A 13 24.76 -54.05 -18.46
CA ALA A 13 23.91 -54.65 -17.42
C ALA A 13 23.31 -53.81 -16.25
N SER A 14 22.09 -53.31 -16.50
CA SER A 14 20.79 -53.77 -15.90
C SER A 14 20.52 -53.93 -14.38
N ASN A 15 19.22 -53.75 -14.06
CA ASN A 15 18.47 -54.19 -12.85
C ASN A 15 18.67 -53.38 -11.54
N THR A 16 17.66 -53.17 -10.66
CA THR A 16 16.29 -53.70 -10.56
C THR A 16 15.34 -52.75 -9.80
N SER A 17 14.05 -52.71 -10.17
CA SER A 17 12.83 -52.55 -9.34
C SER A 17 12.84 -51.81 -7.98
N SER A 18 11.92 -50.85 -7.80
CA SER A 18 10.63 -51.13 -7.11
C SER A 18 9.65 -49.94 -7.00
N ARG A 19 8.35 -50.24 -7.24
CA ARG A 19 7.10 -49.72 -6.63
C ARG A 19 7.10 -48.26 -6.11
N SER A 20 6.18 -47.39 -6.53
CA SER A 20 4.74 -47.56 -6.22
C SER A 20 3.86 -46.62 -7.05
N ALA A 21 2.65 -47.07 -7.40
CA ALA A 21 1.59 -46.24 -7.96
C ALA A 21 0.51 -45.97 -6.90
N SER A 22 0.18 -44.69 -6.68
CA SER A 22 -1.06 -44.25 -6.04
C SER A 22 -1.32 -42.80 -6.51
N HIS A 23 -2.14 -42.61 -7.53
CA HIS A 23 -3.57 -42.33 -7.36
C HIS A 23 -3.79 -40.98 -6.66
N ALA A 24 -3.83 -39.90 -7.44
CA ALA A 24 -4.24 -38.59 -6.97
C ALA A 24 -5.77 -38.55 -6.84
N PRO A 25 -6.33 -38.24 -5.67
CA PRO A 25 -7.73 -37.87 -5.56
C PRO A 25 -7.88 -36.40 -5.94
N GLU A 26 -8.56 -36.12 -7.04
CA GLU A 26 -9.18 -34.80 -7.22
C GLU A 26 -10.35 -34.63 -6.25
N THR A 27 -10.88 -33.40 -6.16
CA THR A 27 -12.00 -32.95 -5.32
C THR A 27 -11.67 -32.59 -3.86
N GLY A 28 -10.99 -31.45 -3.72
CA GLY A 28 -10.95 -30.64 -2.50
C GLY A 28 -10.64 -29.20 -2.90
N GLY A 29 -11.68 -28.40 -3.20
CA GLY A 29 -11.53 -27.09 -3.84
C GLY A 29 -10.57 -26.17 -3.12
N SER A 30 -9.88 -25.31 -3.89
CA SER A 30 -8.87 -24.37 -3.38
C SER A 30 -9.43 -23.57 -2.20
N LEU A 31 -8.54 -23.14 -1.31
CA LEU A 31 -8.91 -22.22 -0.22
C LEU A 31 -9.53 -20.93 -0.77
N ALA A 32 -9.15 -20.53 -1.99
CA ALA A 32 -9.79 -19.46 -2.77
C ALA A 32 -11.22 -19.82 -3.26
N ASP A 33 -11.48 -21.06 -3.68
CA ASP A 33 -12.81 -21.52 -4.11
C ASP A 33 -13.78 -21.58 -2.91
N GLN A 34 -13.26 -21.95 -1.74
CA GLN A 34 -14.03 -21.95 -0.50
C GLN A 34 -14.32 -20.53 -0.01
N ALA A 35 -13.34 -19.62 -0.08
CA ALA A 35 -13.51 -18.20 0.26
C ALA A 35 -14.50 -17.48 -0.69
N THR A 36 -14.42 -17.73 -2.00
CA THR A 36 -15.34 -17.14 -2.99
C THR A 36 -16.77 -17.67 -2.84
N ASN A 37 -16.96 -18.96 -2.52
CA ASN A 37 -18.29 -19.53 -2.26
C ASN A 37 -18.92 -18.97 -0.95
N TRP A 38 -18.10 -18.68 0.06
CA TRP A 38 -18.54 -17.96 1.27
C TRP A 38 -18.95 -16.52 0.95
N LEU A 39 -18.11 -15.78 0.22
CA LEU A 39 -18.37 -14.39 -0.16
C LEU A 39 -19.61 -14.25 -1.07
N SER A 40 -19.79 -15.17 -2.01
CA SER A 40 -20.92 -15.21 -2.96
C SER A 40 -22.26 -15.46 -2.27
N LYS A 41 -22.29 -16.32 -1.24
CA LYS A 41 -23.51 -16.57 -0.45
C LYS A 41 -23.85 -15.44 0.53
N SER A 42 -22.89 -14.60 0.88
CA SER A 42 -23.05 -13.48 1.82
C SER A 42 -23.33 -12.16 1.09
N SER A 43 -24.56 -11.98 0.61
CA SER A 43 -25.02 -10.76 -0.08
C SER A 43 -24.61 -9.47 0.65
N MET A 44 -23.70 -8.69 0.05
CA MET A 44 -23.15 -7.47 0.65
C MET A 44 -24.17 -6.31 0.77
N SER A 45 -25.42 -6.48 0.32
CA SER A 45 -26.49 -5.50 0.59
C SER A 45 -26.92 -5.44 2.06
N GLY A 46 -26.69 -6.50 2.84
CA GLY A 46 -27.05 -6.54 4.27
C GLY A 46 -26.02 -5.90 5.22
N LEU A 47 -24.78 -5.71 4.78
CA LEU A 47 -23.65 -5.38 5.66
C LEU A 47 -23.52 -3.87 5.97
N LEU A 48 -24.23 -3.00 5.25
CA LEU A 48 -24.20 -1.55 5.47
C LEU A 48 -25.43 -1.00 6.25
N GLY A 49 -26.48 -1.81 6.45
CA GLY A 49 -27.74 -1.35 7.07
C GLY A 49 -27.90 -1.61 8.58
N GLY A 50 -27.01 -2.40 9.20
CA GLY A 50 -27.27 -3.00 10.53
C GLY A 50 -26.66 -2.30 11.76
N LEU A 51 -25.84 -1.26 11.59
CA LEU A 51 -24.91 -0.82 12.65
C LEU A 51 -25.54 -0.07 13.84
N ASN A 52 -26.82 0.32 13.78
CA ASN A 52 -27.50 1.05 14.86
C ASN A 52 -28.24 0.15 15.89
N LYS A 53 -28.11 -1.18 15.82
CA LYS A 53 -28.76 -2.11 16.79
C LYS A 53 -27.88 -3.29 17.21
N LEU A 54 -26.74 -3.01 17.88
CA LEU A 54 -25.94 -4.04 18.57
C LEU A 54 -25.50 -3.54 19.95
N SER A 55 -25.58 -4.41 20.96
CA SER A 55 -25.15 -4.09 22.33
C SER A 55 -23.63 -4.16 22.49
N THR A 56 -23.12 -3.63 23.60
CA THR A 56 -21.69 -3.37 23.85
C THR A 56 -20.78 -4.60 23.63
N THR A 57 -21.27 -5.82 23.86
CA THR A 57 -20.48 -7.05 23.75
C THR A 57 -20.31 -7.55 22.30
N GLN A 58 -21.14 -7.11 21.35
CA GLN A 58 -21.09 -7.59 19.95
C GLN A 58 -20.15 -6.78 19.04
N LYS A 59 -19.45 -5.77 19.57
CA LYS A 59 -18.53 -4.91 18.77
C LYS A 59 -17.11 -5.47 18.58
N VAL A 60 -16.74 -6.54 19.28
CA VAL A 60 -15.35 -7.05 19.31
C VAL A 60 -15.14 -8.30 18.45
N VAL A 61 -16.20 -8.93 17.95
CA VAL A 61 -16.12 -10.11 17.06
C VAL A 61 -16.97 -9.86 15.82
N GLY A 62 -16.39 -9.23 14.81
CA GLY A 62 -17.14 -8.76 13.63
C GLY A 62 -16.25 -8.23 12.50
N GLY A 63 -15.33 -9.04 11.99
CA GLY A 63 -14.49 -8.70 10.84
C GLY A 63 -13.37 -9.71 10.66
N ALA A 64 -13.49 -10.60 9.68
CA ALA A 64 -12.52 -11.67 9.46
C ALA A 64 -11.41 -11.24 8.48
N LEU A 65 -10.15 -11.35 8.91
CA LEU A 65 -9.03 -11.67 8.03
C LEU A 65 -8.24 -12.81 8.68
N VAL A 66 -7.95 -13.85 7.90
CA VAL A 66 -7.43 -15.13 8.36
C VAL A 66 -6.17 -15.51 7.57
N ALA A 67 -5.15 -15.94 8.33
CA ALA A 67 -4.01 -16.76 7.90
C ALA A 67 -3.06 -16.23 6.80
N LEU A 68 -1.94 -15.66 7.25
CA LEU A 68 -0.62 -16.25 6.99
C LEU A 68 0.16 -16.30 8.30
N GLY A 69 0.59 -17.49 8.74
CA GLY A 69 1.25 -17.64 10.04
C GLY A 69 1.21 -19.06 10.60
N VAL A 70 1.86 -20.02 9.94
CA VAL A 70 2.12 -21.34 10.52
C VAL A 70 3.15 -21.20 11.65
N GLY A 71 2.74 -21.49 12.88
CA GLY A 71 3.65 -21.84 13.97
C GLY A 71 3.76 -20.86 15.13
N TYR A 72 2.91 -21.03 16.16
CA TYR A 72 3.42 -21.14 17.53
C TYR A 72 2.46 -21.91 18.47
N LEU A 73 2.31 -23.21 18.25
CA LEU A 73 1.86 -24.13 19.29
C LEU A 73 3.09 -24.74 19.96
N LEU A 74 3.39 -24.31 21.19
CA LEU A 74 3.94 -25.09 22.33
C LEU A 74 4.70 -24.19 23.32
N ARG A 75 4.27 -24.20 24.60
CA ARG A 75 5.04 -24.72 25.77
C ARG A 75 4.36 -24.25 27.06
N SER A 76 4.20 -25.18 27.99
CA SER A 76 3.56 -24.97 29.30
C SER A 76 4.52 -24.44 30.37
N GLY A 77 3.94 -23.70 31.33
CA GLY A 77 4.31 -23.77 32.75
C GLY A 77 5.33 -22.76 33.31
N GLY A 78 4.88 -21.98 34.30
CA GLY A 78 5.67 -21.76 35.53
C GLY A 78 6.23 -20.36 35.81
N SER A 79 5.59 -19.71 36.80
CA SER A 79 6.15 -18.68 37.71
C SER A 79 6.43 -17.26 37.19
N ALA A 80 6.18 -16.30 38.07
CA ALA A 80 6.35 -14.87 37.84
C ALA A 80 7.57 -14.31 38.59
N SER A 81 8.17 -13.26 38.06
CA SER A 81 8.67 -12.14 38.88
C SER A 81 8.63 -10.86 38.06
N ALA A 82 8.17 -9.77 38.68
CA ALA A 82 8.08 -8.48 38.02
C ALA A 82 9.47 -7.83 37.97
N GLY A 83 9.89 -7.40 36.78
CA GLY A 83 11.06 -6.57 36.57
C GLY A 83 10.76 -5.56 35.48
N SER A 84 10.83 -4.28 35.80
CA SER A 84 10.64 -3.18 34.86
C SER A 84 11.69 -3.24 33.76
N ARG A 85 11.31 -3.75 32.58
CA ARG A 85 12.05 -3.56 31.34
C ARG A 85 11.28 -2.60 30.48
N SER A 86 11.93 -1.50 30.11
CA SER A 86 11.56 -0.72 28.94
C SER A 86 11.48 -1.68 27.75
N VAL A 87 10.28 -1.88 27.22
CA VAL A 87 10.09 -2.56 25.95
C VAL A 87 10.62 -1.67 24.86
N ALA A 88 11.92 -1.82 24.56
CA ALA A 88 12.47 -1.35 23.30
C ALA A 88 11.65 -2.02 22.19
N ALA A 89 11.03 -1.20 21.34
CA ALA A 89 10.41 -1.70 20.11
C ALA A 89 11.48 -2.41 19.27
N PRO A 90 11.13 -3.47 18.52
CA PRO A 90 12.12 -4.16 17.69
C PRO A 90 12.69 -3.19 16.66
N GLU A 91 14.02 -3.05 16.63
CA GLU A 91 14.75 -2.01 15.86
C GLU A 91 14.52 -2.07 14.34
N GLY A 92 13.87 -3.11 13.81
CA GLY A 92 13.41 -3.17 12.42
C GLY A 92 12.13 -2.39 12.13
N SER A 93 11.20 -2.31 13.10
CA SER A 93 9.87 -1.69 12.89
C SER A 93 9.92 -0.18 12.74
N THR A 94 10.93 0.49 13.31
CA THR A 94 11.10 1.95 13.13
C THR A 94 11.60 2.26 11.74
N LYS A 95 12.65 1.55 11.28
CA LYS A 95 13.25 1.78 9.96
C LYS A 95 12.27 1.54 8.81
N GLU A 96 11.48 0.47 8.85
CA GLU A 96 10.45 0.22 7.84
C GLU A 96 9.43 1.37 7.78
N SER A 97 8.98 1.87 8.94
CA SER A 97 8.05 3.00 9.00
C SER A 97 8.68 4.31 8.49
N VAL A 98 9.98 4.52 8.71
CA VAL A 98 10.74 5.66 8.18
C VAL A 98 10.77 5.61 6.66
N ASP A 99 11.18 4.49 6.07
CA ASP A 99 11.26 4.34 4.62
C ASP A 99 9.87 4.58 3.96
N THR A 100 8.81 4.02 4.56
CA THR A 100 7.40 4.27 4.19
C THR A 100 7.01 5.76 4.30
N LEU A 101 7.49 6.48 5.31
CA LEU A 101 7.22 7.92 5.47
C LEU A 101 7.92 8.79 4.45
N HIS A 102 9.16 8.48 4.09
CA HIS A 102 9.88 9.19 3.02
C HIS A 102 9.15 9.02 1.68
N GLU A 103 8.72 7.78 1.35
CA GLU A 103 7.93 7.51 0.16
C GLU A 103 6.62 8.30 0.14
N LEU A 104 5.82 8.26 1.22
CA LEU A 104 4.58 9.03 1.31
C LEU A 104 4.83 10.54 1.20
N LEU A 105 5.89 11.06 1.85
CA LEU A 105 6.27 12.47 1.77
C LEU A 105 6.65 12.91 0.35
N HIS A 106 7.26 12.06 -0.47
CA HIS A 106 7.50 12.38 -1.88
C HIS A 106 6.20 12.66 -2.64
N PHE A 107 5.16 11.84 -2.46
CA PHE A 107 3.86 12.06 -3.07
C PHE A 107 3.10 13.25 -2.46
N VAL A 108 3.26 13.52 -1.16
CA VAL A 108 2.68 14.73 -0.54
C VAL A 108 3.34 16.00 -1.07
N ASN A 109 4.66 15.99 -1.29
CA ASN A 109 5.38 17.11 -1.91
C ASN A 109 4.98 17.27 -3.39
N ASP A 110 4.74 16.18 -4.13
CA ASP A 110 4.25 16.24 -5.51
C ASP A 110 2.88 16.93 -5.61
N ARG A 111 1.98 16.72 -4.63
CA ARG A 111 0.71 17.47 -4.54
C ARG A 111 0.95 18.97 -4.41
N ILE A 112 1.91 19.39 -3.59
CA ILE A 112 2.23 20.80 -3.39
C ILE A 112 2.68 21.41 -4.73
N GLU A 113 3.67 20.82 -5.40
CA GLU A 113 4.15 21.31 -6.72
C GLU A 113 3.03 21.30 -7.78
N GLY A 114 2.21 20.24 -7.80
CA GLY A 114 1.09 20.08 -8.75
C GLY A 114 0.01 21.14 -8.58
N TYR A 115 -0.49 21.33 -7.35
CA TYR A 115 -1.51 22.35 -7.08
C TYR A 115 -0.95 23.77 -7.19
N GLU A 116 0.32 24.01 -6.86
CA GLU A 116 0.95 25.31 -7.11
C GLU A 116 1.05 25.64 -8.60
N ARG A 117 1.35 24.66 -9.46
CA ARG A 117 1.28 24.82 -10.92
C ARG A 117 -0.17 25.12 -11.35
N ALA A 118 -1.14 24.36 -10.84
CA ALA A 118 -2.55 24.57 -11.15
C ALA A 118 -3.06 25.97 -10.80
N VAL A 119 -2.62 26.54 -9.66
CA VAL A 119 -2.91 27.93 -9.26
C VAL A 119 -2.33 28.96 -10.24
N LYS A 120 -1.16 28.69 -10.83
CA LYS A 120 -0.45 29.61 -11.75
C LYS A 120 -1.02 29.56 -13.17
N GLU A 121 -1.51 28.41 -13.61
CA GLU A 121 -1.93 28.16 -15.00
C GLU A 121 -3.45 28.21 -15.22
N SER A 122 -4.26 27.92 -14.20
CA SER A 122 -5.71 27.99 -14.27
C SER A 122 -6.18 29.44 -14.50
N GLN A 123 -7.18 29.61 -15.37
CA GLN A 123 -7.81 30.91 -15.66
C GLN A 123 -9.14 31.10 -14.92
N ASP A 124 -9.69 30.02 -14.36
CA ASP A 124 -10.91 30.00 -13.55
C ASP A 124 -10.61 30.42 -12.08
N PRO A 125 -11.14 31.55 -11.59
CA PRO A 125 -10.87 32.02 -10.23
C PRO A 125 -11.40 31.09 -9.12
N GLU A 126 -12.46 30.32 -9.35
CA GLU A 126 -13.00 29.37 -8.38
C GLU A 126 -12.05 28.18 -8.23
N ARG A 127 -11.55 27.67 -9.36
CA ARG A 127 -10.54 26.59 -9.37
C ARG A 127 -9.23 27.03 -8.75
N GLN A 128 -8.71 28.21 -9.12
CA GLN A 128 -7.54 28.79 -8.44
C GLN A 128 -7.76 28.87 -6.92
N GLY A 129 -8.95 29.29 -6.48
CA GLY A 129 -9.32 29.34 -5.07
C GLY A 129 -9.27 27.96 -4.40
N TYR A 130 -9.77 26.93 -5.07
CA TYR A 130 -9.74 25.56 -4.56
C TYR A 130 -8.33 24.94 -4.57
N TYR A 131 -7.55 25.12 -5.63
CA TYR A 131 -6.16 24.65 -5.69
C TYR A 131 -5.30 25.30 -4.60
N LYS A 132 -5.50 26.59 -4.27
CA LYS A 132 -4.85 27.24 -3.11
C LYS A 132 -5.17 26.54 -1.78
N GLN A 133 -6.41 26.09 -1.58
CA GLN A 133 -6.78 25.31 -0.39
C GLN A 133 -6.06 23.96 -0.35
N LEU A 134 -5.90 23.29 -1.50
CA LEU A 134 -5.18 22.01 -1.60
C LEU A 134 -3.66 22.15 -1.44
N VAL A 135 -3.06 23.26 -1.86
CA VAL A 135 -1.66 23.62 -1.51
C VAL A 135 -1.51 23.72 0.00
N SER A 136 -2.32 24.54 0.69
CA SER A 136 -2.23 24.72 2.14
C SER A 136 -2.46 23.42 2.91
N GLN A 137 -3.42 22.59 2.49
CA GLN A 137 -3.67 21.28 3.07
C GLN A 137 -2.47 20.33 2.89
N SER A 138 -1.89 20.27 1.69
CA SER A 138 -0.75 19.39 1.41
C SER A 138 0.52 19.85 2.15
N GLN A 139 0.72 21.16 2.32
CA GLN A 139 1.77 21.72 3.18
C GLN A 139 1.57 21.39 4.67
N GLN A 140 0.32 21.39 5.16
CA GLN A 140 0.01 20.92 6.51
C GLN A 140 0.38 19.43 6.67
N PHE A 141 -0.05 18.57 5.74
CA PHE A 141 0.25 17.14 5.74
C PHE A 141 1.75 16.87 5.75
N ALA A 142 2.51 17.56 4.88
CA ALA A 142 3.96 17.45 4.83
C ALA A 142 4.63 17.84 6.14
N ASN A 143 4.13 18.87 6.85
CA ASN A 143 4.67 19.27 8.14
C ASN A 143 4.32 18.27 9.26
N GLU A 144 3.12 17.68 9.25
CA GLU A 144 2.69 16.66 10.21
C GLU A 144 3.49 15.36 10.06
N LEU A 145 3.67 14.84 8.83
CA LEU A 145 4.49 13.66 8.57
C LEU A 145 5.98 13.91 8.88
N ASN A 146 6.52 15.08 8.54
CA ASN A 146 7.89 15.46 8.90
C ASN A 146 8.10 15.59 10.42
N ALA A 147 7.06 15.91 11.19
CA ALA A 147 7.16 15.90 12.65
C ALA A 147 7.33 14.47 13.19
N HIS A 148 6.72 13.48 12.54
CA HIS A 148 6.92 12.06 12.87
C HIS A 148 8.30 11.54 12.47
N LEU A 149 8.83 11.87 11.29
CA LEU A 149 10.24 11.56 10.93
C LEU A 149 11.22 12.07 12.00
N ARG A 150 11.07 13.33 12.41
CA ARG A 150 11.92 13.95 13.44
C ARG A 150 11.78 13.31 14.83
N GLN A 151 10.62 12.73 15.17
CA GLN A 151 10.45 11.95 16.40
C GLN A 151 11.22 10.62 16.36
N GLN A 152 11.48 10.09 15.16
CA GLN A 152 12.28 8.88 14.94
C GLN A 152 13.78 9.17 14.75
N GLY A 153 14.19 10.45 14.80
CA GLY A 153 15.59 10.88 14.66
C GLY A 153 16.00 11.25 13.22
N GLU A 154 15.07 11.21 12.27
CA GLU A 154 15.34 11.47 10.85
C GLU A 154 15.21 12.96 10.48
N ASP A 155 15.90 13.32 9.39
CA ASP A 155 15.83 14.64 8.78
C ASP A 155 14.51 14.87 8.04
N ARG A 156 14.25 16.12 7.63
CA ARG A 156 13.02 16.46 6.90
C ARG A 156 13.08 15.98 5.44
N GLU A 157 12.07 15.22 5.02
CA GLU A 157 11.83 14.98 3.60
C GLU A 157 11.14 16.18 2.95
N THR A 158 11.76 16.68 1.88
CA THR A 158 11.32 17.86 1.09
C THR A 158 11.43 17.63 -0.42
N SER A 159 11.88 16.43 -0.81
CA SER A 159 12.01 16.00 -2.19
C SER A 159 10.66 15.53 -2.72
N THR A 160 10.43 15.81 -3.99
CA THR A 160 9.35 15.26 -4.82
C THR A 160 9.77 13.92 -5.44
N THR A 161 8.82 13.13 -5.94
CA THR A 161 9.14 11.85 -6.64
C THR A 161 10.06 12.08 -7.85
N VAL A 162 10.00 13.30 -8.41
CA VAL A 162 10.88 13.90 -9.42
C VAL A 162 12.38 13.80 -9.08
N LYS A 163 12.74 13.65 -7.80
CA LYS A 163 14.13 13.60 -7.31
C LYS A 163 14.52 12.23 -6.72
N GLY A 164 13.61 11.26 -6.70
CA GLY A 164 13.78 9.97 -6.03
C GLY A 164 13.81 8.74 -6.96
N LYS A 165 13.90 7.54 -6.38
CA LYS A 165 13.91 6.26 -7.15
C LYS A 165 12.57 5.93 -7.80
N LEU A 166 11.48 6.53 -7.32
CA LEU A 166 10.09 6.34 -7.76
C LEU A 166 9.77 7.03 -9.10
N TYR A 167 10.71 7.84 -9.61
CA TYR A 167 10.61 8.71 -10.79
C TYR A 167 9.89 8.13 -12.01
N ARG A 168 10.16 6.85 -12.36
CA ARG A 168 9.73 6.28 -13.65
C ARG A 168 8.20 6.14 -13.78
N GLY A 169 7.50 5.63 -12.77
CA GLY A 169 6.05 5.47 -12.82
C GLY A 169 5.30 6.80 -12.90
N TRP A 170 5.82 7.84 -12.23
CA TRP A 170 5.24 9.18 -12.27
C TRP A 170 5.52 9.92 -13.57
N MET A 171 6.75 9.87 -14.07
CA MET A 171 7.17 10.67 -15.23
C MET A 171 6.61 10.20 -16.55
N ASP A 172 6.48 8.89 -16.75
CA ASP A 172 5.84 8.33 -17.94
C ASP A 172 4.39 8.86 -18.09
N THR A 173 3.75 9.27 -16.98
CA THR A 173 2.41 9.87 -17.04
C THR A 173 2.37 11.40 -16.97
N LYS A 174 3.31 12.08 -16.30
CA LYS A 174 3.47 13.54 -16.48
C LYS A 174 3.70 13.89 -17.95
N ALA A 175 4.39 13.03 -18.71
CA ALA A 175 4.60 13.18 -20.15
C ALA A 175 3.30 13.10 -20.97
N ALA A 176 2.26 12.40 -20.50
CA ALA A 176 0.95 12.31 -21.16
C ALA A 176 0.04 13.54 -20.88
N LEU A 177 0.45 14.41 -19.95
CA LEU A 177 -0.35 15.50 -19.39
C LEU A 177 0.17 16.88 -19.83
N THR A 178 0.56 16.99 -21.10
CA THR A 178 1.03 18.25 -21.69
C THR A 178 -0.13 19.10 -22.20
N GLY A 179 -0.34 20.26 -21.59
CA GLY A 179 -1.34 21.26 -21.97
C GLY A 179 -1.46 22.35 -20.92
N SER A 180 -2.08 23.47 -21.30
CA SER A 180 -2.34 24.63 -20.42
C SER A 180 -3.81 25.06 -20.46
N ASP A 181 -4.68 24.22 -21.01
CA ASP A 181 -6.13 24.39 -20.93
C ASP A 181 -6.66 23.81 -19.60
N GLU A 182 -7.84 24.29 -19.19
CA GLU A 182 -8.48 23.92 -17.92
C GLU A 182 -8.75 22.42 -17.76
N LYS A 183 -8.92 21.68 -18.86
CA LYS A 183 -9.15 20.24 -18.83
C LYS A 183 -7.85 19.47 -18.60
N SER A 184 -6.78 19.87 -19.29
CA SER A 184 -5.44 19.31 -19.09
C SER A 184 -4.89 19.61 -17.69
N ILE A 185 -5.08 20.83 -17.19
CA ILE A 185 -4.72 21.21 -15.80
C ILE A 185 -5.49 20.35 -14.80
N LEU A 186 -6.82 20.25 -14.90
CA LEU A 186 -7.60 19.44 -13.96
C LEU A 186 -7.25 17.96 -14.05
N GLY A 187 -7.13 17.40 -15.25
CA GLY A 187 -6.73 16.01 -15.47
C GLY A 187 -5.36 15.69 -14.86
N SER A 188 -4.41 16.62 -14.94
CA SER A 188 -3.10 16.48 -14.30
C SER A 188 -3.18 16.34 -12.78
N ASN A 189 -4.08 17.12 -12.16
CA ASN A 189 -4.26 17.13 -10.70
C ASN A 189 -5.06 15.91 -10.22
N ILE A 190 -6.09 15.48 -10.95
CA ILE A 190 -6.82 14.23 -10.70
C ILE A 190 -5.85 13.05 -10.72
N TYR A 191 -4.97 13.00 -11.73
CA TYR A 191 -4.00 11.93 -11.87
C TYR A 191 -2.93 11.92 -10.76
N GLY A 192 -2.44 13.10 -10.36
CA GLY A 192 -1.53 13.23 -9.21
C GLY A 192 -2.17 12.81 -7.88
N GLU A 193 -3.44 13.16 -7.68
CA GLU A 193 -4.20 12.75 -6.52
C GLU A 193 -4.43 11.22 -6.50
N GLU A 194 -4.64 10.57 -7.66
CA GLU A 194 -4.73 9.10 -7.76
C GLU A 194 -3.44 8.40 -7.30
N TRP A 195 -2.27 8.91 -7.67
CA TRP A 195 -0.99 8.37 -7.18
C TRP A 195 -0.76 8.64 -5.69
N ALA A 196 -1.13 9.83 -5.20
CA ALA A 196 -1.07 10.10 -3.77
C ALA A 196 -1.97 9.13 -2.99
N LEU A 197 -3.17 8.79 -3.48
CA LEU A 197 -4.05 7.79 -2.87
C LEU A 197 -3.42 6.39 -2.83
N LYS A 198 -2.75 5.96 -3.91
CA LYS A 198 -2.00 4.68 -3.91
C LYS A 198 -0.89 4.67 -2.86
N ALA A 199 -0.10 5.75 -2.78
CA ALA A 199 0.94 5.88 -1.76
C ALA A 199 0.40 5.84 -0.32
N TYR A 200 -0.79 6.42 -0.06
CA TYR A 200 -1.48 6.25 1.22
C TYR A 200 -1.96 4.81 1.45
N GLU A 201 -2.46 4.12 0.42
CA GLU A 201 -2.91 2.72 0.51
C GLU A 201 -1.74 1.78 0.81
N ASP A 202 -0.61 1.95 0.12
CA ASP A 202 0.63 1.20 0.35
C ASP A 202 1.19 1.48 1.76
N ALA A 203 1.24 2.75 2.18
CA ALA A 203 1.68 3.14 3.54
C ALA A 203 0.75 2.61 4.65
N LEU A 204 -0.56 2.44 4.38
CA LEU A 204 -1.51 1.88 5.34
C LEU A 204 -1.56 0.34 5.33
N ALA A 205 -1.04 -0.31 4.28
CA ALA A 205 -0.82 -1.75 4.24
C ALA A 205 0.39 -2.17 5.08
N ASP A 206 1.40 -1.29 5.22
CA ASP A 206 2.53 -1.47 6.12
C ASP A 206 2.07 -1.61 7.59
N GLN A 207 2.50 -2.69 8.25
CA GLN A 207 2.18 -3.01 9.64
C GLN A 207 3.15 -2.34 10.63
N SER A 208 4.27 -1.81 10.15
CA SER A 208 5.20 -0.99 10.93
C SER A 208 4.58 0.37 11.30
N LEU A 209 3.69 0.86 10.44
CA LEU A 209 2.98 2.13 10.59
C LEU A 209 1.85 2.01 11.62
N THR A 210 2.14 2.43 12.86
CA THR A 210 1.29 2.20 14.04
C THR A 210 0.98 3.48 14.85
N GLY A 211 0.06 3.36 15.81
CA GLY A 211 -0.22 4.39 16.81
C GLY A 211 -0.67 5.74 16.23
N ALA A 212 -0.13 6.83 16.77
CA ALA A 212 -0.48 8.20 16.36
C ALA A 212 -0.16 8.47 14.88
N LEU A 213 0.95 7.91 14.38
CA LEU A 213 1.35 8.06 12.99
C LEU A 213 0.35 7.41 12.04
N ARG A 214 -0.13 6.19 12.37
CA ARG A 214 -1.17 5.55 11.56
C ARG A 214 -2.45 6.38 11.48
N LEU A 215 -2.92 6.88 12.62
CA LEU A 215 -4.12 7.72 12.69
C LEU A 215 -3.96 9.01 11.86
N GLU A 216 -2.75 9.58 11.82
CA GLU A 216 -2.43 10.73 11.00
C GLU A 216 -2.51 10.40 9.50
N VAL A 217 -1.89 9.30 9.06
CA VAL A 217 -1.96 8.84 7.66
C VAL A 217 -3.39 8.50 7.24
N GLU A 218 -4.19 7.83 8.08
CA GLU A 218 -5.62 7.54 7.83
C GLU A 218 -6.46 8.84 7.69
N ARG A 219 -6.17 9.85 8.51
CA ARG A 219 -6.81 11.19 8.47
C ARG A 219 -6.46 11.93 7.18
N GLN A 220 -5.21 11.87 6.73
CA GLN A 220 -4.75 12.50 5.48
C GLN A 220 -5.28 11.78 4.24
N TYR A 221 -5.28 10.45 4.23
CA TYR A 221 -5.90 9.63 3.17
C TYR A 221 -7.38 9.95 3.00
N THR A 222 -8.15 9.99 4.10
CA THR A 222 -9.58 10.34 4.09
C THR A 222 -9.85 11.73 3.50
N GLN A 223 -8.95 12.70 3.74
CA GLN A 223 -9.06 14.04 3.16
C GLN A 223 -8.68 14.05 1.68
N SER A 224 -7.64 13.32 1.30
CA SER A 224 -7.21 13.13 -0.09
C SER A 224 -8.32 12.50 -0.94
N GLN A 225 -9.01 11.47 -0.42
CA GLN A 225 -10.17 10.89 -1.09
C GLN A 225 -11.32 11.90 -1.32
N LYS A 226 -11.50 12.87 -0.42
CA LYS A 226 -12.47 13.96 -0.60
C LYS A 226 -12.02 14.97 -1.66
N ALA A 227 -10.72 15.27 -1.70
CA ALA A 227 -10.14 16.13 -2.73
C ALA A 227 -10.30 15.51 -4.12
N TYR A 228 -9.88 14.25 -4.28
CA TYR A 228 -10.05 13.46 -5.51
C TYR A 228 -11.51 13.48 -6.02
N LYS A 229 -12.47 13.13 -5.15
CA LYS A 229 -13.90 13.13 -5.50
C LYS A 229 -14.45 14.51 -5.87
N LYS A 230 -13.88 15.60 -5.34
CA LYS A 230 -14.27 16.97 -5.74
C LYS A 230 -13.65 17.36 -7.08
N LEU A 231 -12.40 16.98 -7.34
CA LEU A 231 -11.75 17.20 -8.64
C LEU A 231 -12.46 16.42 -9.76
N GLN A 232 -12.84 15.15 -9.53
CA GLN A 232 -13.65 14.37 -10.48
C GLN A 232 -14.97 15.08 -10.82
N LYS A 233 -15.69 15.59 -9.81
CA LYS A 233 -16.92 16.38 -10.05
C LYS A 233 -16.69 17.66 -10.86
N MET A 234 -15.52 18.30 -10.71
CA MET A 234 -15.13 19.46 -11.52
C MET A 234 -14.76 19.08 -12.97
N GLN A 235 -14.51 17.79 -13.25
CA GLN A 235 -14.29 17.27 -14.59
C GLN A 235 -15.63 16.90 -15.26
N ASP A 236 -16.56 16.32 -14.50
CA ASP A 236 -17.93 15.99 -14.96
C ASP A 236 -18.78 17.23 -15.30
N GLN A 237 -18.34 18.41 -14.88
CA GLN A 237 -19.00 19.71 -15.09
C GLN A 237 -18.42 20.52 -16.27
N GLN A 238 -17.56 19.92 -17.11
CA GLN A 238 -16.92 20.55 -18.29
C GLN A 238 -17.58 20.18 -19.61
#